data_AF-A0A0W7WPN9-F1
#
_entry.id   AF-A0A0W7WPN9-F1
#
_cell.length_a   1.000
_cell.length_b   1.000
_cell.length_c   1.000
_cell.angle_alpha   90.00
_cell.angle_beta   90.00
_cell.angle_gamma   90.00
#
_symmetry.space_group_name_H-M   'P 1'
#
loop_
_entity.id
_entity.type
_entity.pdbx_description
1 polymer ?
#
loop_
_entity_poly.entity_id
_entity_poly.type
_entity_poly.pdbx_seq_one_letter_code
_entity_poly.pdbx_strand_id
1 'polypeptide(L)'
;MLFPHLHDALPDDPVQMASLADSAVAARRQAERLHDDLRARIAAERPDTVVLSCENQFRAFDATAMARLCQTCATLAETVEVAVYLRAPAPFFLSNVQQDVKKRPEFRWISPSRVRDVLEPFVTHGPGPVTARRFARDALVGGDAVTDFVTTWLPGLDPAALSRGAAEENSSVSAEAMALLQEMFRGQRPLPGRYARDLKGLRKRIVALDAQLPGQTRPVLFDAVRDCVEARVADLDWTDEVLGVRFPEMGAPALSRSEAETLYAGLHDVADICTVDAARKEALWQAACDEARPLARLARRLGLR
;
A
#
# COMPACT_ATOMS: atom_id res chain seq x y z
N MET A 1 7.20 0.01 12.57
CA MET A 1 7.86 -0.04 13.88
C MET A 1 8.70 1.20 14.16
N LEU A 2 9.54 1.66 13.23
CA LEU A 2 10.38 2.84 13.49
C LEU A 2 9.69 4.19 13.31
N PHE A 3 8.56 4.28 12.58
CA PHE A 3 8.01 5.57 12.14
C PHE A 3 7.80 6.62 13.27
N PRO A 4 7.10 6.33 14.39
CA PRO A 4 6.95 7.31 15.47
C PRO A 4 8.25 7.63 16.21
N HIS A 5 9.26 6.77 16.09
CA HIS A 5 10.59 6.98 16.68
C HIS A 5 11.46 7.91 15.82
N LEU A 6 11.20 7.98 14.51
CA LEU A 6 11.94 8.81 13.56
C LEU A 6 11.39 10.23 13.43
N HIS A 7 10.17 10.49 13.92
CA HIS A 7 9.51 11.78 13.81
C HIS A 7 9.06 12.35 15.15
N ASP A 8 9.29 13.64 15.33
CA ASP A 8 8.65 14.42 16.40
C ASP A 8 7.17 14.72 16.11
N ALA A 9 6.69 14.38 14.91
CA ALA A 9 5.29 14.48 14.52
C ALA A 9 4.75 13.11 14.12
N LEU A 10 3.46 12.90 14.39
CA LEU A 10 2.75 11.75 13.85
C LEU A 10 2.38 12.00 12.38
N PRO A 11 2.01 10.98 11.58
CA PRO A 11 1.38 11.26 10.30
C PRO A 11 0.11 12.10 10.53
N ASP A 12 -0.10 13.12 9.70
CA ASP A 12 -1.34 13.92 9.67
C ASP A 12 -2.57 13.10 9.24
N ASP A 13 -2.40 11.80 9.01
CA ASP A 13 -3.45 10.88 8.66
C ASP A 13 -4.05 10.24 9.93
N PRO A 14 -5.21 10.73 10.41
CA PRO A 14 -5.86 10.20 11.62
C PRO A 14 -6.21 8.71 11.50
N VAL A 15 -6.36 8.18 10.28
CA VAL A 15 -6.63 6.74 10.05
C VAL A 15 -5.35 5.92 10.27
N GLN A 16 -4.19 6.42 9.85
CA GLN A 16 -2.92 5.79 10.19
C GLN A 16 -2.67 5.88 11.68
N MET A 17 -3.02 6.99 12.32
CA MET A 17 -2.83 7.15 13.76
C MET A 17 -3.68 6.24 14.63
N ALA A 18 -4.98 6.16 14.36
CA ALA A 18 -5.89 5.24 15.06
C ALA A 18 -5.47 3.76 14.90
N SER A 19 -4.66 3.44 13.87
CA SER A 19 -4.12 2.09 13.69
C SER A 19 -2.84 1.81 14.47
N LEU A 20 -2.09 2.84 14.89
CA LEU A 20 -0.81 2.72 15.57
C LEU A 20 -0.95 2.77 17.09
N ALA A 21 -1.70 3.74 17.63
CA ALA A 21 -2.02 3.86 19.05
C ALA A 21 -3.09 4.95 19.30
N ASP A 22 -3.66 4.98 20.52
CA ASP A 22 -4.69 5.94 20.92
C ASP A 22 -4.17 7.39 21.08
N SER A 23 -2.84 7.60 21.08
CA SER A 23 -2.22 8.93 21.14
C SER A 23 -0.79 8.94 20.58
N ALA A 24 -0.25 10.14 20.33
CA ALA A 24 1.15 10.33 19.92
C ALA A 24 2.14 9.75 20.91
N VAL A 25 1.92 10.02 22.19
CA VAL A 25 2.77 9.54 23.28
C VAL A 25 2.74 8.00 23.33
N ALA A 26 1.56 7.40 23.20
CA ALA A 26 1.43 5.95 23.16
C ALA A 26 2.10 5.34 21.92
N ALA A 27 1.98 5.96 20.75
CA ALA A 27 2.63 5.51 19.52
C ALA A 27 4.16 5.56 19.64
N ARG A 28 4.71 6.60 20.27
CA ARG A 28 6.16 6.71 20.53
C ARG A 28 6.65 5.63 21.50
N ARG A 29 6.01 5.47 22.66
CA ARG A 29 6.36 4.42 23.63
C ARG A 29 6.29 3.02 23.01
N GLN A 30 5.30 2.79 22.15
CA GLN A 30 5.17 1.55 21.42
C GLN A 30 6.35 1.35 20.45
N ALA A 31 6.76 2.39 19.74
CA ALA A 31 7.89 2.34 18.81
C ALA A 31 9.22 2.09 19.54
N GLU A 32 9.46 2.78 20.66
CA GLU A 32 10.63 2.58 21.53
C GLU A 32 10.71 1.14 22.03
N ARG A 33 9.60 0.61 22.57
CA ARG A 33 9.54 -0.77 23.07
C ARG A 33 9.84 -1.78 21.97
N LEU A 34 9.28 -1.60 20.77
CA LEU A 34 9.55 -2.48 19.62
C LEU A 34 11.00 -2.40 19.12
N HIS A 35 11.62 -1.22 19.22
CA HIS A 35 13.03 -1.03 18.90
C HIS A 35 13.94 -1.73 19.93
N ASP A 36 13.64 -1.59 21.22
CA ASP A 36 14.38 -2.27 22.28
C ASP A 36 14.23 -3.79 22.20
N ASP A 37 13.02 -4.28 21.92
CA ASP A 37 12.75 -5.71 21.68
C ASP A 37 13.57 -6.23 20.48
N LEU A 38 13.64 -5.47 19.38
CA LEU A 38 14.46 -5.81 18.22
C LEU A 38 15.94 -5.88 18.58
N ARG A 39 16.47 -4.89 19.32
CA ARG A 39 17.87 -4.88 19.77
C ARG A 39 18.20 -6.06 20.67
N ALA A 40 17.31 -6.38 21.60
CA ALA A 40 17.47 -7.54 22.48
C ALA A 40 17.53 -8.85 21.67
N ARG A 41 16.68 -8.97 20.65
CA ARG A 41 16.70 -10.13 19.74
C ARG A 41 17.97 -10.21 18.91
N ILE A 42 18.44 -9.12 18.32
CA ILE A 42 19.71 -9.08 17.58
C ILE A 42 20.87 -9.49 18.49
N ALA A 43 20.92 -8.97 19.72
CA ALA A 43 21.98 -9.32 20.67
C ALA A 43 21.96 -10.80 21.09
N ALA A 44 20.76 -11.39 21.22
CA ALA A 44 20.57 -12.78 21.63
C ALA A 44 20.82 -13.77 20.47
N GLU A 45 20.26 -13.49 19.29
CA GLU A 45 20.33 -14.35 18.11
C GLU A 45 21.66 -14.18 17.35
N ARG A 46 22.32 -13.02 17.48
CA ARG A 46 23.55 -12.62 16.77
C ARG A 46 23.51 -12.93 15.27
N PRO A 47 22.49 -12.45 14.54
CA PRO A 47 22.39 -12.71 13.12
C PRO A 47 23.50 -11.96 12.35
N ASP A 48 24.00 -12.58 11.29
CA ASP A 48 24.92 -11.91 10.36
C ASP A 48 24.20 -10.86 9.49
N THR A 49 22.88 -10.99 9.32
CA THR A 49 22.07 -10.08 8.50
C THR A 49 20.71 -9.85 9.15
N VAL A 50 20.31 -8.58 9.25
CA VAL A 50 19.01 -8.16 9.74
C VAL A 50 18.20 -7.55 8.61
N VAL A 51 17.07 -8.17 8.28
CA VAL A 51 16.14 -7.61 7.28
C VAL A 51 15.04 -6.82 7.97
N LEU A 52 15.02 -5.51 7.74
CA LEU A 52 13.96 -4.63 8.20
C LEU A 52 13.03 -4.29 7.02
N SER A 53 11.82 -4.88 7.03
CA SER A 53 10.78 -4.54 6.06
C SER A 53 9.70 -3.68 6.70
N CYS A 54 9.35 -2.56 6.07
CA CYS A 54 8.25 -1.72 6.53
C CYS A 54 7.57 -0.99 5.38
N GLU A 55 6.29 -1.29 5.17
CA GLU A 55 5.44 -0.65 4.15
C GLU A 55 5.35 0.89 4.30
N ASN A 56 5.60 1.42 5.50
CA ASN A 56 5.45 2.85 5.81
C ASN A 56 6.76 3.65 5.80
N GLN A 57 7.90 3.04 5.50
CA GLN A 57 9.20 3.71 5.60
C GLN A 57 9.60 4.50 4.36
N PHE A 58 9.02 4.26 3.19
CA PHE A 58 9.31 5.05 2.00
C PHE A 58 8.34 6.23 1.89
N ARG A 59 8.74 7.36 2.48
CA ARG A 59 8.04 8.66 2.42
C ARG A 59 9.05 9.79 2.21
N ALA A 60 8.56 10.96 1.85
CA ALA A 60 9.36 12.18 1.76
C ALA A 60 9.79 12.62 3.17
N PHE A 61 10.88 12.04 3.67
CA PHE A 61 11.46 12.41 4.95
C PHE A 61 12.25 13.71 4.84
N ASP A 62 12.07 14.61 5.81
CA ASP A 62 12.97 15.75 5.97
C ASP A 62 14.35 15.30 6.48
N ALA A 63 15.31 16.22 6.44
CA ALA A 63 16.70 15.94 6.85
C ALA A 63 16.82 15.51 8.32
N THR A 64 15.95 16.01 9.21
CA THR A 64 15.98 15.65 10.63
C THR A 64 15.49 14.22 10.85
N ALA A 65 14.39 13.82 10.19
CA ALA A 65 13.89 12.45 10.20
C ALA A 65 14.91 11.48 9.60
N MET A 66 15.59 11.88 8.52
CA MET A 66 16.64 11.06 7.91
C MET A 66 17.85 10.90 8.85
N ALA A 67 18.30 11.97 9.51
CA ALA A 67 19.37 11.88 10.49
C ALA A 67 19.03 10.91 11.64
N ARG A 68 17.79 10.93 12.13
CA ARG A 68 17.30 9.96 13.13
C ARG A 68 17.28 8.53 12.60
N LEU A 69 16.90 8.33 11.34
CA LEU A 69 16.93 7.01 10.71
C LEU A 69 18.36 6.48 10.65
N CYS A 70 19.31 7.31 10.20
CA CYS A 70 20.72 6.96 10.16
C CYS A 70 21.27 6.60 11.54
N GLN A 71 20.97 7.41 12.56
CA GLN A 71 21.37 7.12 13.93
C GLN A 71 20.78 5.79 14.43
N THR A 72 19.49 5.56 14.19
CA THR A 72 18.81 4.32 14.60
C THR A 72 19.45 3.11 13.94
N CYS A 73 19.62 3.15 12.61
CA CYS A 73 20.25 2.11 11.82
C CYS A 73 21.68 1.80 12.28
N ALA A 74 22.48 2.82 12.60
CA ALA A 74 23.83 2.67 13.12
C ALA A 74 23.90 1.95 14.49
N THR A 75 22.78 1.88 15.25
CA THR A 75 22.72 1.07 16.47
C THR A 75 22.40 -0.41 16.23
N LEU A 76 21.99 -0.77 15.02
CA LEU A 76 21.51 -2.11 14.66
C LEU A 76 22.49 -2.89 13.80
N ALA A 77 23.23 -2.23 12.92
CA ALA A 77 24.15 -2.86 11.98
C ALA A 77 25.34 -1.95 11.65
N GLU A 78 26.48 -2.56 11.33
CA GLU A 78 27.69 -1.86 10.87
C GLU A 78 27.52 -1.31 9.44
N THR A 79 26.83 -2.08 8.59
CA THR A 79 26.53 -1.75 7.20
C THR A 79 25.04 -1.81 6.96
N VAL A 80 24.52 -0.85 6.20
CA VAL A 80 23.11 -0.79 5.84
C VAL A 80 23.00 -0.63 4.34
N GLU A 81 22.06 -1.36 3.74
CA GLU A 81 21.70 -1.23 2.33
C GLU A 81 20.19 -0.99 2.24
N VAL A 82 19.77 -0.16 1.28
CA VAL A 82 18.37 0.17 1.07
C VAL A 82 17.89 -0.46 -0.23
N ALA A 83 17.12 -1.54 -0.11
CA ALA A 83 16.49 -2.21 -1.24
C ALA A 83 15.09 -1.60 -1.53
N VAL A 84 14.85 -1.23 -2.79
CA VAL A 84 13.58 -0.61 -3.21
C VAL A 84 13.00 -1.31 -4.43
N TYR A 85 11.69 -1.53 -4.43
CA TYR A 85 10.95 -2.04 -5.58
C TYR A 85 10.00 -0.98 -6.12
N LEU A 86 10.23 -0.56 -7.37
CA LEU A 86 9.48 0.50 -8.03
C LEU A 86 8.48 -0.07 -9.02
N ARG A 87 7.20 0.22 -8.79
CA ARG A 87 6.14 -0.11 -9.74
C ARG A 87 5.97 1.02 -10.75
N ALA A 88 5.60 0.66 -11.98
CA ALA A 88 5.20 1.61 -13.01
C ALA A 88 4.06 2.53 -12.52
N PRO A 89 3.95 3.76 -13.06
CA PRO A 89 3.04 4.79 -12.56
C PRO A 89 1.57 4.37 -12.50
N ALA A 90 1.01 3.82 -13.59
CA ALA A 90 -0.41 3.49 -13.63
C ALA A 90 -0.79 2.30 -12.70
N PRO A 91 -0.07 1.17 -12.67
CA PRO A 91 -0.31 0.11 -11.69
C PRO A 91 -0.04 0.55 -10.24
N PHE A 92 0.85 1.51 -10.01
CA PHE A 92 1.03 2.15 -8.70
C PHE A 92 -0.20 2.97 -8.31
N PHE A 93 -0.68 3.84 -9.20
CA PHE A 93 -1.87 4.67 -8.98
C PHE A 93 -3.08 3.83 -8.60
N LEU A 94 -3.42 2.81 -9.39
CA LEU A 94 -4.56 1.94 -9.11
C LEU A 94 -4.43 1.23 -7.74
N SER A 95 -3.23 0.78 -7.39
CA SER A 95 -2.95 0.16 -6.10
C SER A 95 -3.08 1.15 -4.94
N ASN A 96 -2.69 2.41 -5.14
CA ASN A 96 -2.81 3.46 -4.15
C ASN A 96 -4.29 3.82 -3.91
N VAL A 97 -5.05 4.03 -4.99
CA VAL A 97 -6.50 4.27 -4.91
C VAL A 97 -7.20 3.15 -4.16
N GLN A 98 -6.90 1.87 -4.49
CA GLN A 98 -7.44 0.71 -3.77
C GLN A 98 -7.16 0.75 -2.26
N GLN A 99 -5.98 1.20 -1.85
CA GLN A 99 -5.64 1.29 -0.42
C GLN A 99 -6.33 2.46 0.27
N ASP A 100 -6.50 3.58 -0.43
CA ASP A 100 -7.15 4.76 0.13
C ASP A 100 -8.66 4.54 0.26
N VAL A 101 -9.37 4.05 -0.76
CA VAL A 101 -10.84 3.82 -0.67
C VAL A 101 -11.23 2.75 0.35
N LYS A 102 -10.28 1.88 0.77
CA LYS A 102 -10.47 0.95 1.90
C LYS A 102 -10.45 1.66 3.27
N LYS A 103 -9.98 2.89 3.35
CA LYS A 103 -9.65 3.58 4.61
C LYS A 103 -10.30 4.96 4.73
N ARG A 104 -10.68 5.59 3.61
CA ARG A 104 -11.15 6.98 3.54
C ARG A 104 -12.12 7.19 2.36
N PRO A 105 -12.92 8.27 2.39
CA PRO A 105 -13.88 8.60 1.32
C PRO A 105 -13.23 9.04 0.00
N GLU A 106 -12.02 9.59 0.05
CA GLU A 106 -11.32 10.12 -1.13
C GLU A 106 -9.98 9.41 -1.29
N PHE A 107 -9.55 9.15 -2.53
CA PHE A 107 -8.17 8.77 -2.78
C PHE A 107 -7.28 10.00 -2.92
N ARG A 108 -6.03 9.88 -2.49
CA ARG A 108 -5.13 11.04 -2.44
C ARG A 108 -4.53 11.37 -3.79
N TRP A 109 -4.20 12.65 -3.95
CA TRP A 109 -3.37 13.12 -5.04
C TRP A 109 -1.98 12.48 -4.99
N ILE A 110 -1.48 12.03 -6.15
CA ILE A 110 -0.14 11.49 -6.28
C ILE A 110 0.73 12.55 -6.98
N SER A 111 1.86 12.88 -6.34
CA SER A 111 2.85 13.81 -6.89
C SER A 111 3.37 13.32 -8.25
N PRO A 112 3.51 14.22 -9.25
CA PRO A 112 4.24 13.96 -10.48
C PRO A 112 5.66 13.41 -10.28
N SER A 113 6.30 13.78 -9.18
CA SER A 113 7.68 13.41 -8.83
C SER A 113 7.73 12.40 -7.68
N ARG A 114 6.70 11.56 -7.54
CA ARG A 114 6.50 10.68 -6.37
C ARG A 114 7.69 9.81 -5.99
N VAL A 115 8.52 9.37 -6.95
CA VAL A 115 9.68 8.50 -6.66
C VAL A 115 10.79 9.37 -6.12
N ARG A 116 11.09 10.47 -6.82
CA ARG A 116 12.14 11.41 -6.41
C ARG A 116 11.83 12.02 -5.05
N ASP A 117 10.62 12.51 -4.83
CA ASP A 117 10.17 13.12 -3.58
C ASP A 117 10.41 12.18 -2.38
N VAL A 118 10.29 10.87 -2.60
CA VAL A 118 10.44 9.84 -1.56
C VAL A 118 11.88 9.36 -1.42
N LEU A 119 12.59 9.13 -2.52
CA LEU A 119 13.87 8.44 -2.52
C LEU A 119 15.09 9.35 -2.61
N GLU A 120 14.96 10.57 -3.09
CA GLU A 120 16.07 11.53 -3.10
C GLU A 120 16.68 11.72 -1.71
N PRO A 121 15.90 11.90 -0.61
CA PRO A 121 16.46 11.95 0.74
C PRO A 121 17.23 10.70 1.15
N PHE A 122 16.83 9.51 0.68
CA PHE A 122 17.55 8.27 0.96
C PHE A 122 18.85 8.19 0.18
N VAL A 123 18.85 8.63 -1.07
CA VAL A 123 20.05 8.66 -1.91
C VAL A 123 21.07 9.67 -1.36
N THR A 124 20.62 10.84 -0.90
CA THR A 124 21.52 11.92 -0.46
C THR A 124 21.96 11.83 0.99
N HIS A 125 21.08 11.34 1.87
CA HIS A 125 21.28 11.40 3.32
C HIS A 125 20.96 10.08 4.03
N GLY A 126 20.57 9.04 3.30
CA GLY A 126 20.13 7.76 3.86
C GLY A 126 21.23 6.99 4.58
N PRO A 127 20.86 5.93 5.30
CA PRO A 127 21.77 5.15 6.13
C PRO A 127 22.78 4.32 5.30
N GLY A 128 22.61 4.24 3.99
CA GLY A 128 23.44 3.45 3.09
C GLY A 128 23.00 3.55 1.63
N PRO A 129 23.69 2.84 0.71
CA PRO A 129 23.39 2.88 -0.71
C PRO A 129 21.96 2.42 -1.00
N VAL A 130 21.31 3.12 -1.91
CA VAL A 130 19.98 2.78 -2.42
C VAL A 130 20.13 1.99 -3.71
N THR A 131 19.54 0.80 -3.75
CA THR A 131 19.42 0.03 -4.98
C THR A 131 17.96 -0.26 -5.26
N ALA A 132 17.51 0.16 -6.44
CA ALA A 132 16.14 -0.01 -6.86
C ALA A 132 16.01 -1.12 -7.92
N ARG A 133 14.83 -1.75 -7.95
CA ARG A 133 14.46 -2.76 -8.94
C ARG A 133 13.06 -2.49 -9.47
N ARG A 134 12.81 -2.81 -10.74
CA ARG A 134 11.46 -2.73 -11.30
C ARG A 134 10.58 -3.82 -10.71
N PHE A 135 9.44 -3.43 -10.15
CA PHE A 135 8.41 -4.34 -9.63
C PHE A 135 7.46 -4.76 -10.76
N ALA A 136 7.90 -5.72 -11.57
CA ALA A 136 7.10 -6.31 -12.63
C ALA A 136 7.45 -7.79 -12.79
N ARG A 137 6.47 -8.63 -13.15
CA ARG A 137 6.64 -10.10 -13.19
C ARG A 137 7.77 -10.55 -14.14
N ASP A 138 7.98 -9.81 -15.20
CA ASP A 138 9.03 -10.05 -16.18
C ASP A 138 10.42 -9.56 -15.73
N ALA A 139 10.49 -8.70 -14.70
CA ALA A 139 11.74 -8.23 -14.11
C ALA A 139 12.17 -9.00 -12.86
N LEU A 140 11.23 -9.67 -12.18
CA LEU A 140 11.48 -10.38 -10.92
C LEU A 140 11.91 -11.83 -11.18
N VAL A 141 12.87 -12.34 -10.41
CA VAL A 141 13.22 -13.78 -10.43
C VAL A 141 11.98 -14.64 -10.18
N GLY A 142 11.66 -15.50 -11.14
CA GLY A 142 10.46 -16.36 -11.08
C GLY A 142 9.12 -15.61 -11.10
N GLY A 143 9.13 -14.31 -11.42
CA GLY A 143 7.94 -13.45 -11.36
C GLY A 143 7.40 -13.21 -9.95
N ASP A 144 8.20 -13.44 -8.92
CA ASP A 144 7.82 -13.36 -7.51
C ASP A 144 8.80 -12.47 -6.73
N ALA A 145 8.27 -11.46 -6.05
CA ALA A 145 9.10 -10.46 -5.38
C ALA A 145 9.84 -11.03 -4.15
N VAL A 146 9.27 -12.04 -3.49
CA VAL A 146 9.95 -12.70 -2.36
C VAL A 146 11.14 -13.52 -2.89
N THR A 147 10.93 -14.28 -3.97
CA THR A 147 12.00 -15.04 -4.61
C THR A 147 13.10 -14.13 -5.13
N ASP A 148 12.76 -13.04 -5.82
CA ASP A 148 13.70 -12.01 -6.26
C ASP A 148 14.47 -11.40 -5.09
N PHE A 149 13.77 -11.07 -3.99
CA PHE A 149 14.39 -10.49 -2.82
C PHE A 149 15.42 -11.42 -2.17
N VAL A 150 15.02 -12.67 -1.89
CA VAL A 150 15.92 -13.64 -1.25
C VAL A 150 17.12 -13.93 -2.14
N THR A 151 16.90 -14.12 -3.44
CA THR A 151 17.99 -14.43 -4.39
C THR A 151 18.97 -13.28 -4.53
N THR A 152 18.48 -12.04 -4.48
CA THR A 152 19.29 -10.84 -4.74
C THR A 152 19.98 -10.30 -3.49
N TRP A 153 19.25 -10.24 -2.36
CA TRP A 153 19.70 -9.54 -1.14
C TRP A 153 20.20 -10.49 -0.06
N LEU A 154 19.87 -11.78 -0.13
CA LEU A 154 20.24 -12.78 0.87
C LEU A 154 20.98 -13.96 0.22
N PRO A 155 22.14 -13.71 -0.44
CA PRO A 155 22.87 -14.76 -1.11
C PRO A 155 23.24 -15.87 -0.11
N GLY A 156 22.96 -17.11 -0.50
CA GLY A 156 23.17 -18.29 0.35
C GLY A 156 21.91 -18.79 1.07
N LEU A 157 20.81 -18.03 1.05
CA LEU A 157 19.51 -18.50 1.51
C LEU A 157 18.73 -19.09 0.34
N ASP A 158 18.33 -20.36 0.44
CA ASP A 158 17.46 -20.99 -0.54
C ASP A 158 16.01 -20.47 -0.38
N PRO A 159 15.42 -19.80 -1.39
CA PRO A 159 14.03 -19.36 -1.32
C PRO A 159 13.04 -20.51 -1.06
N ALA A 160 13.36 -21.74 -1.49
CA ALA A 160 12.51 -22.91 -1.29
C ALA A 160 12.54 -23.43 0.16
N ALA A 161 13.58 -23.10 0.93
CA ALA A 161 13.69 -23.47 2.34
C ALA A 161 12.82 -22.57 3.26
N LEU A 162 12.31 -21.45 2.75
CA LEU A 162 11.48 -20.53 3.51
C LEU A 162 10.03 -20.98 3.56
N SER A 163 9.49 -21.11 4.77
CA SER A 163 8.05 -21.31 4.96
C SER A 163 7.31 -20.04 4.54
N ARG A 164 6.49 -20.15 3.49
CA ARG A 164 5.53 -19.09 3.15
C ARG A 164 4.40 -19.16 4.17
N GLY A 165 4.07 -18.02 4.78
CA GLY A 165 2.84 -17.92 5.55
C GLY A 165 1.63 -18.27 4.68
N ALA A 166 0.47 -18.51 5.31
CA ALA A 166 -0.78 -18.47 4.56
C ALA A 166 -0.75 -17.18 3.75
N ALA A 167 -0.88 -17.26 2.43
CA ALA A 167 -0.90 -16.07 1.61
C ALA A 167 -1.98 -15.18 2.22
N GLU A 168 -1.57 -14.10 2.88
CA GLU A 168 -2.41 -12.92 2.91
C GLU A 168 -2.46 -12.55 1.44
N GLU A 169 -3.40 -13.16 0.71
CA GLU A 169 -3.76 -12.67 -0.59
C GLU A 169 -4.00 -11.20 -0.32
N ASN A 170 -3.12 -10.38 -0.86
CA ASN A 170 -3.40 -8.99 -1.15
C ASN A 170 -4.57 -9.05 -2.13
N SER A 171 -5.75 -9.37 -1.60
CA SER A 171 -6.94 -9.66 -2.35
C SER A 171 -7.33 -8.28 -2.88
N SER A 172 -6.96 -8.04 -4.12
CA SER A 172 -7.46 -6.94 -4.89
C SER A 172 -8.96 -6.99 -4.77
N VAL A 173 -9.54 -5.90 -4.28
CA VAL A 173 -10.99 -5.75 -4.27
C VAL A 173 -11.42 -5.38 -5.68
N SER A 174 -12.61 -5.82 -6.08
CA SER A 174 -13.21 -5.40 -7.35
C SER A 174 -13.45 -3.88 -7.38
N ALA A 175 -13.64 -3.34 -8.58
CA ALA A 175 -14.05 -1.93 -8.75
C ALA A 175 -15.39 -1.65 -8.05
N GLU A 176 -16.30 -2.62 -8.01
CA GLU A 176 -17.57 -2.47 -7.29
C GLU A 176 -17.38 -2.36 -5.78
N ALA A 177 -16.51 -3.20 -5.20
CA ALA A 177 -16.20 -3.13 -3.79
C ALA A 177 -15.48 -1.82 -3.43
N MET A 178 -14.58 -1.34 -4.30
CA MET A 178 -13.94 -0.03 -4.15
C MET A 178 -14.99 1.10 -4.12
N ALA A 179 -15.88 1.14 -5.12
CA ALA A 179 -16.93 2.16 -5.22
C ALA A 179 -17.90 2.10 -4.03
N LEU A 180 -18.29 0.89 -3.60
CA LEU A 180 -19.17 0.69 -2.44
C LEU A 180 -18.54 1.22 -1.14
N LEU A 181 -17.25 0.93 -0.92
CA LEU A 181 -16.54 1.45 0.25
C LEU A 181 -16.45 2.98 0.20
N GLN A 182 -16.21 3.56 -0.97
CA GLN A 182 -16.20 5.01 -1.18
C GLN A 182 -17.55 5.65 -0.79
N GLU A 183 -18.66 5.14 -1.33
CA GLU A 183 -20.01 5.60 -1.02
C GLU A 183 -20.31 5.50 0.49
N MET A 184 -19.91 4.40 1.13
CA MET A 184 -20.09 4.23 2.57
C MET A 184 -19.30 5.25 3.40
N PHE A 185 -18.03 5.48 3.08
CA PHE A 185 -17.21 6.46 3.80
C PHE A 185 -17.70 7.89 3.60
N ARG A 186 -18.33 8.19 2.45
CA ARG A 186 -19.00 9.47 2.17
C ARG A 186 -20.40 9.59 2.79
N GLY A 187 -20.89 8.55 3.46
CA GLY A 187 -22.23 8.55 4.05
C GLY A 187 -23.37 8.48 3.03
N GLN A 188 -23.08 8.08 1.79
CA GLN A 188 -24.06 7.97 0.71
C GLN A 188 -24.90 6.68 0.81
N ARG A 189 -24.47 5.73 1.67
CA ARG A 189 -25.24 4.52 2.00
C ARG A 189 -25.54 4.42 3.50
N PRO A 190 -26.79 4.10 3.89
CA PRO A 190 -27.14 3.88 5.28
C PRO A 190 -26.46 2.60 5.78
N LEU A 191 -25.71 2.69 6.89
CA LEU A 191 -25.05 1.51 7.46
C LEU A 191 -26.10 0.55 8.04
N PRO A 192 -25.98 -0.79 7.81
CA PRO A 192 -26.86 -1.76 8.46
C PRO A 192 -26.73 -1.64 9.98
N GLY A 193 -27.84 -1.77 10.72
CA GLY A 193 -27.89 -1.47 12.16
C GLY A 193 -26.80 -2.14 13.00
N ARG A 194 -26.43 -3.39 12.68
CA ARG A 194 -25.32 -4.12 13.34
C ARG A 194 -23.98 -3.37 13.26
N TYR A 195 -23.75 -2.68 12.15
CA TYR A 195 -22.50 -2.03 11.81
C TYR A 195 -22.56 -0.51 11.98
N ALA A 196 -23.64 0.04 12.55
CA ALA A 196 -23.81 1.48 12.75
C ALA A 196 -22.64 2.14 13.51
N ARG A 197 -21.92 1.36 14.33
CA ARG A 197 -20.69 1.79 15.05
C ARG A 197 -19.47 0.93 14.74
N ASP A 198 -19.56 0.02 13.77
CA ASP A 198 -18.49 -0.94 13.43
C ASP A 198 -18.23 -0.95 11.91
N LEU A 199 -17.79 0.19 11.40
CA LEU A 199 -17.43 0.35 9.99
C LEU A 199 -16.24 -0.55 9.60
N LYS A 200 -15.31 -0.79 10.53
CA LYS A 200 -14.16 -1.70 10.35
C LYS A 200 -14.63 -3.13 10.10
N GLY A 201 -15.60 -3.61 10.88
CA GLY A 201 -16.21 -4.93 10.71
C GLY A 201 -16.99 -5.05 9.41
N LEU A 202 -17.78 -4.04 9.03
CA LEU A 202 -18.50 -4.03 7.77
C LEU A 202 -17.55 -4.05 6.56
N ARG A 203 -16.49 -3.23 6.58
CA ARG A 203 -15.46 -3.23 5.54
C ARG A 203 -14.84 -4.61 5.36
N LYS A 204 -14.38 -5.24 6.46
CA LYS A 204 -13.83 -6.60 6.40
C LYS A 204 -14.82 -7.58 5.78
N ARG A 205 -16.12 -7.39 6.03
CA ARG A 205 -17.16 -8.24 5.50
C ARG A 205 -17.40 -8.04 4.01
N ILE A 206 -17.46 -6.79 3.55
CA ILE A 206 -17.57 -6.46 2.12
C ILE A 206 -16.42 -7.07 1.34
N VAL A 207 -15.17 -6.93 1.82
CA VAL A 207 -14.01 -7.53 1.17
C VAL A 207 -14.13 -9.06 1.08
N ALA A 208 -14.60 -9.71 2.14
CA ALA A 208 -14.78 -11.17 2.14
C ALA A 208 -15.92 -11.62 1.22
N LEU A 209 -17.02 -10.86 1.13
CA LEU A 209 -18.15 -11.15 0.24
C LEU A 209 -17.82 -10.90 -1.23
N ASP A 210 -17.02 -9.87 -1.51
CA ASP A 210 -16.59 -9.54 -2.87
C ASP A 210 -15.88 -10.71 -3.56
N ALA A 211 -15.01 -11.41 -2.83
CA ALA A 211 -14.32 -12.60 -3.31
C ALA A 211 -15.26 -13.82 -3.53
N GLN A 212 -16.46 -13.81 -2.94
CA GLN A 212 -17.42 -14.92 -3.02
C GLN A 212 -18.50 -14.70 -4.07
N LEU A 213 -18.71 -13.46 -4.51
CA LEU A 213 -19.74 -13.14 -5.49
C LEU A 213 -19.24 -13.43 -6.92
N PRO A 214 -20.08 -14.09 -7.75
CA PRO A 214 -19.79 -14.29 -9.16
C PRO A 214 -19.47 -12.98 -9.89
N GLY A 215 -18.68 -13.09 -10.97
CA GLY A 215 -18.32 -11.94 -11.79
C GLY A 215 -17.30 -11.00 -11.16
N GLN A 216 -16.62 -11.40 -10.07
CA GLN A 216 -15.51 -10.63 -9.53
C GLN A 216 -14.39 -10.52 -10.58
N THR A 217 -14.07 -9.30 -10.98
CA THR A 217 -12.92 -9.00 -11.83
C THR A 217 -11.95 -8.09 -11.10
N ARG A 218 -10.68 -8.16 -11.49
CA ARG A 218 -9.70 -7.17 -11.01
C ARG A 218 -10.03 -5.82 -11.62
N PRO A 219 -9.96 -4.72 -10.86
CA PRO A 219 -10.14 -3.40 -11.42
C PRO A 219 -9.04 -3.14 -12.47
N VAL A 220 -9.44 -2.53 -13.58
CA VAL A 220 -8.56 -2.14 -14.68
C VAL A 220 -8.81 -0.67 -14.95
N LEU A 221 -7.73 0.11 -15.07
CA LEU A 221 -7.85 1.53 -15.40
C LEU A 221 -8.40 1.70 -16.81
N PHE A 222 -9.21 2.73 -17.02
CA PHE A 222 -9.48 3.21 -18.38
C PHE A 222 -8.18 3.63 -19.05
N ASP A 223 -8.07 3.41 -20.37
CA ASP A 223 -6.89 3.78 -21.15
C ASP A 223 -6.57 5.29 -21.00
N ALA A 224 -7.58 6.15 -21.10
CA ALA A 224 -7.41 7.60 -20.91
C ALA A 224 -6.85 7.97 -19.52
N VAL A 225 -7.19 7.20 -18.49
CA VAL A 225 -6.69 7.41 -17.12
C VAL A 225 -5.27 6.87 -16.97
N ARG A 226 -4.95 5.72 -17.58
CA ARG A 226 -3.56 5.24 -17.66
C ARG A 226 -2.68 6.29 -18.34
N ASP A 227 -3.07 6.74 -19.52
CA ASP A 227 -2.30 7.69 -20.33
C ASP A 227 -2.12 9.03 -19.60
N CYS A 228 -3.16 9.49 -18.90
CA CYS A 228 -3.08 10.65 -18.01
C CYS A 228 -2.09 10.47 -16.86
N VAL A 229 -2.16 9.36 -16.12
CA VAL A 229 -1.24 9.10 -15.01
C VAL A 229 0.20 9.04 -15.48
N GLU A 230 0.45 8.40 -16.62
CA GLU A 230 1.78 8.25 -17.21
C GLU A 230 2.33 9.58 -17.73
N ALA A 231 1.52 10.38 -18.43
CA ALA A 231 1.93 11.69 -18.94
C ALA A 231 2.19 12.74 -17.84
N ARG A 232 1.69 12.53 -16.62
CA ARG A 232 1.97 13.41 -15.47
C ARG A 232 3.35 13.22 -14.88
N VAL A 233 3.96 12.04 -15.03
CA VAL A 233 5.20 11.70 -14.32
C VAL A 233 6.34 12.61 -14.75
N ALA A 234 7.08 13.13 -13.78
CA ALA A 234 8.11 14.14 -13.97
C ALA A 234 9.50 13.69 -13.52
N ASP A 235 9.63 12.45 -13.04
CA ASP A 235 10.86 11.91 -12.46
C ASP A 235 11.38 10.66 -13.18
N LEU A 236 10.90 10.34 -14.39
CA LEU A 236 11.36 9.16 -15.15
C LEU A 236 12.86 9.21 -15.45
N ASP A 237 13.37 10.35 -15.91
CA ASP A 237 14.80 10.55 -16.18
C ASP A 237 15.62 10.34 -14.90
N TRP A 238 15.14 10.87 -13.77
CA TRP A 238 15.79 10.67 -12.48
C TRP A 238 15.78 9.20 -12.04
N THR A 239 14.67 8.47 -12.25
CA THR A 239 14.64 7.03 -11.93
C THR A 239 15.59 6.20 -12.80
N ASP A 240 15.80 6.59 -14.05
CA ASP A 240 16.77 5.92 -14.90
C ASP A 240 18.21 6.27 -14.51
N GLU A 241 18.53 7.56 -14.46
CA GLU A 241 19.90 8.05 -14.24
C GLU A 241 20.43 7.77 -12.83
N VAL A 242 19.58 7.93 -11.80
CA VAL A 242 19.99 7.81 -10.40
C VAL A 242 19.76 6.42 -9.84
N LEU A 243 18.67 5.75 -10.26
CA LEU A 243 18.28 4.45 -9.69
C LEU A 243 18.46 3.28 -10.67
N GLY A 244 18.76 3.52 -11.94
CA GLY A 244 18.91 2.48 -12.96
C GLY A 244 17.60 1.77 -13.30
N VAL A 245 16.45 2.38 -13.04
CA VAL A 245 15.13 1.77 -13.26
C VAL A 245 14.39 2.48 -14.38
N ARG A 246 14.03 1.70 -15.41
CA ARG A 246 13.18 2.12 -16.53
C ARG A 246 11.87 1.35 -16.51
N PHE A 247 10.82 1.93 -17.12
CA PHE A 247 9.52 1.29 -17.30
C PHE A 247 9.26 1.10 -18.80
N PRO A 248 9.81 0.06 -19.44
CA PRO A 248 9.68 -0.15 -20.89
C PRO A 248 8.23 -0.36 -21.36
N GLU A 249 7.33 -0.71 -20.45
CA GLU A 249 5.89 -0.77 -20.72
C GLU A 249 5.24 0.59 -20.97
N MET A 250 5.88 1.69 -20.55
CA MET A 250 5.40 3.04 -20.81
C MET A 250 5.77 3.43 -22.25
N GLY A 251 4.75 3.71 -23.06
CA GLY A 251 4.92 4.26 -24.40
C GLY A 251 5.27 5.75 -24.38
N ALA A 252 5.32 6.35 -25.56
CA ALA A 252 5.32 7.81 -25.68
C ALA A 252 4.02 8.37 -25.07
N PRO A 253 4.08 9.49 -24.32
CA PRO A 253 2.90 10.05 -23.69
C PRO A 253 1.87 10.46 -24.75
N ALA A 254 0.64 9.98 -24.60
CA ALA A 254 -0.47 10.31 -25.51
C ALA A 254 -1.07 11.70 -25.25
N LEU A 255 -0.76 12.31 -24.10
CA LEU A 255 -1.23 13.62 -23.65
C LEU A 255 -0.06 14.54 -23.33
N SER A 256 -0.23 15.84 -23.49
CA SER A 256 0.68 16.80 -22.86
C SER A 256 0.50 16.77 -21.35
N ARG A 257 1.54 17.16 -20.59
CA ARG A 257 1.46 17.22 -19.13
C ARG A 257 0.33 18.13 -18.64
N SER A 258 0.10 19.26 -19.31
CA SER A 258 -0.97 20.21 -18.93
C SER A 258 -2.37 19.61 -19.07
N GLU A 259 -2.63 18.90 -20.18
CA GLU A 259 -3.88 18.17 -20.40
C GLU A 259 -4.05 17.06 -19.37
N ALA A 260 -2.97 16.33 -19.07
CA ALA A 260 -2.97 15.26 -18.10
C ALA A 260 -3.25 15.76 -16.67
N GLU A 261 -2.68 16.90 -16.24
CA GLU A 261 -3.00 17.50 -14.94
C GLU A 261 -4.47 17.94 -14.87
N THR A 262 -5.02 18.49 -15.96
CA THR A 262 -6.43 18.88 -16.03
C THR A 262 -7.36 17.67 -15.89
N LEU A 263 -7.07 16.58 -16.62
CA LEU A 263 -7.87 15.35 -16.52
C LEU A 263 -7.76 14.71 -15.13
N TYR A 264 -6.54 14.65 -14.57
CA TYR A 264 -6.31 14.09 -13.25
C TYR A 264 -7.03 14.88 -12.15
N ALA A 265 -7.13 16.20 -12.29
CA ALA A 265 -7.87 17.07 -11.37
C ALA A 265 -9.37 16.77 -11.29
N GLY A 266 -9.95 16.16 -12.32
CA GLY A 266 -11.34 15.74 -12.33
C GLY A 266 -11.59 14.32 -11.78
N LEU A 267 -10.55 13.56 -11.41
CA LEU A 267 -10.71 12.20 -10.91
C LEU A 267 -11.08 12.22 -9.42
N HIS A 268 -12.30 11.81 -9.09
CA HIS A 268 -12.81 11.81 -7.71
C HIS A 268 -13.44 10.46 -7.33
N ASP A 269 -14.06 9.78 -8.28
CA ASP A 269 -14.81 8.56 -8.05
C ASP A 269 -14.07 7.35 -8.60
N VAL A 270 -14.29 6.19 -7.98
CA VAL A 270 -13.81 4.92 -8.55
C VAL A 270 -14.35 4.71 -9.98
N ALA A 271 -15.56 5.21 -10.25
CA ALA A 271 -16.18 5.16 -11.57
C ALA A 271 -15.49 6.07 -12.61
N ASP A 272 -14.70 7.07 -12.18
CA ASP A 272 -13.90 7.90 -13.08
C ASP A 272 -12.66 7.15 -13.59
N ILE A 273 -12.22 6.13 -12.86
CA ILE A 273 -10.95 5.43 -13.14
C ILE A 273 -11.13 4.00 -13.64
N CYS A 274 -12.24 3.34 -13.32
CA CYS A 274 -12.50 1.95 -13.66
C CYS A 274 -13.98 1.74 -14.01
N THR A 275 -14.28 0.73 -14.82
CA THR A 275 -15.66 0.26 -15.00
C THR A 275 -16.20 -0.30 -13.69
N VAL A 276 -17.39 0.14 -13.29
CA VAL A 276 -18.11 -0.36 -12.11
C VAL A 276 -19.43 -0.96 -12.56
N ASP A 277 -19.61 -2.26 -12.36
CA ASP A 277 -20.89 -2.92 -12.60
C ASP A 277 -21.88 -2.54 -11.47
N ALA A 278 -22.87 -1.72 -11.80
CA ALA A 278 -23.87 -1.24 -10.85
C ALA A 278 -24.70 -2.37 -10.23
N ALA A 279 -25.05 -3.40 -11.02
CA ALA A 279 -25.85 -4.52 -10.54
C ALA A 279 -25.06 -5.39 -9.57
N ARG A 280 -23.79 -5.68 -9.90
CA ARG A 280 -22.90 -6.42 -9.00
C ARG A 280 -22.59 -5.64 -7.73
N LYS A 281 -22.34 -4.33 -7.82
CA LYS A 281 -22.16 -3.45 -6.66
C LYS A 281 -23.36 -3.51 -5.71
N GLU A 282 -24.57 -3.45 -6.27
CA GLU A 282 -25.79 -3.55 -5.47
C GLU A 282 -25.97 -4.95 -4.87
N ALA A 283 -25.69 -6.02 -5.61
CA ALA A 283 -25.72 -7.39 -5.09
C ALA A 283 -24.75 -7.58 -3.91
N LEU A 284 -23.55 -6.99 -3.99
CA LEU A 284 -22.57 -6.97 -2.91
C LEU A 284 -23.08 -6.23 -1.67
N TRP A 285 -23.73 -5.09 -1.88
CA TRP A 285 -24.34 -4.34 -0.80
C TRP A 285 -25.49 -5.10 -0.12
N GLN A 286 -26.38 -5.72 -0.90
CA GLN A 286 -27.48 -6.52 -0.38
C GLN A 286 -26.96 -7.73 0.42
N ALA A 287 -25.95 -8.43 -0.10
CA ALA A 287 -25.29 -9.50 0.63
C ALA A 287 -24.73 -9.01 1.98
N ALA A 288 -24.08 -7.85 2.02
CA ALA A 288 -23.58 -7.28 3.29
C ALA A 288 -24.72 -6.93 4.27
N CYS A 289 -25.84 -6.41 3.75
CA CYS A 289 -27.04 -6.11 4.55
C CYS A 289 -27.72 -7.35 5.11
N ASP A 290 -27.90 -8.39 4.30
CA ASP A 290 -28.58 -9.63 4.69
C ASP A 290 -27.83 -10.34 5.83
N GLU A 291 -26.51 -10.30 5.82
CA GLU A 291 -25.69 -10.88 6.88
C GLU A 291 -25.64 -10.06 8.17
N ALA A 292 -26.05 -8.80 8.08
CA ALA A 292 -26.29 -7.99 9.27
C ALA A 292 -27.60 -8.37 9.96
N ARG A 293 -28.52 -9.07 9.29
CA ARG A 293 -29.83 -9.45 9.86
C ARG A 293 -29.69 -10.52 10.97
N PRO A 294 -30.45 -10.43 12.07
CA PRO A 294 -30.37 -11.38 13.18
C PRO A 294 -30.63 -12.85 12.80
N LEU A 295 -31.59 -13.10 11.91
CA LEU A 295 -31.99 -14.47 11.52
C LEU A 295 -30.94 -15.18 10.65
N ALA A 296 -30.27 -14.46 9.75
CA ALA A 296 -29.17 -15.00 8.95
C ALA A 296 -27.98 -15.46 9.83
N ARG A 297 -27.79 -14.85 11.00
CA ARG A 297 -26.80 -15.29 12.00
C ARG A 297 -27.19 -16.58 12.70
N LEU A 298 -28.48 -16.74 13.01
CA LEU A 298 -28.98 -17.95 13.69
C LEU A 298 -28.84 -19.15 12.76
N ALA A 299 -29.27 -19.03 11.50
CA ALA A 299 -29.11 -20.07 10.49
C ALA A 299 -27.63 -20.49 10.32
N ARG A 300 -26.71 -19.52 10.23
CA ARG A 300 -25.28 -19.80 10.07
C ARG A 300 -24.63 -20.44 11.30
N ARG A 301 -25.03 -20.01 12.52
CA ARG A 301 -24.59 -20.66 13.77
C ARG A 301 -25.10 -22.09 13.89
N LEU A 302 -26.22 -22.40 13.26
CA LEU A 302 -26.83 -23.72 13.22
C LEU A 302 -26.37 -24.56 12.01
N GLY A 303 -25.43 -24.06 11.19
CA GLY A 303 -24.92 -24.78 10.02
C GLY A 303 -25.90 -24.89 8.85
N LEU A 304 -26.99 -24.12 8.88
CA LEU A 304 -27.99 -24.07 7.80
C LEU A 304 -27.52 -23.04 6.76
N ARG A 305 -27.15 -23.52 5.57
CA ARG A 305 -26.92 -22.69 4.37
C ARG A 305 -28.15 -22.75 3.48
#